data_AF-A0A1I5D7E2-F1
#
_entry.id   AF-A0A1I5D7E2-F1
#
_cell.length_a   1.000
_cell.length_b   1.000
_cell.length_c   1.000
_cell.angle_alpha   90.00
_cell.angle_beta   90.00
_cell.angle_gamma   90.00
#
_symmetry.space_group_name_H-M   'P 1'
#
loop_
_entity.id
_entity.type
_entity.pdbx_description
1 polymer ?
#
loop_
_entity_poly.entity_id
_entity_poly.type
_entity_poly.pdbx_seq_one_letter_code
_entity_poly.pdbx_strand_id
1 'polypeptide(L)'
;MSGVEVLYACGHKQVADSGLLARRGDLIDVASANPCTDCCRRIAEEAGAFPAVFVNVQRISDEMSAFVLELTEVYSPLDEILAQTGYARSARSLDELTPGGVVDEYADSVWRKEFWFSLSTDPLHVLALMELVKEETGWLSGYLPDAGAVHYLDFPGL
;
A
#
# COMPACT_ATOMS: atom_id res chain seq x y z
N MET A 1 25.23 -9.14 22.79
CA MET A 1 25.20 -8.85 21.34
C MET A 1 24.71 -7.42 21.21
N SER A 2 25.57 -6.50 20.77
CA SER A 2 25.20 -5.11 20.53
C SER A 2 24.21 -5.08 19.36
N GLY A 3 22.98 -4.63 19.62
CA GLY A 3 21.98 -4.45 18.57
C GLY A 3 22.52 -3.46 17.54
N VAL A 4 22.51 -3.85 16.27
CA VAL A 4 22.80 -2.92 15.18
C VAL A 4 21.62 -1.95 15.12
N GLU A 5 21.87 -0.67 15.43
CA GLU A 5 20.86 0.37 15.21
C GLU A 5 20.70 0.58 13.72
N VAL A 6 19.50 0.27 13.19
CA VAL A 6 19.15 0.58 11.81
C VAL A 6 18.51 1.96 11.77
N LEU A 7 18.95 2.79 10.83
CA LEU A 7 18.44 4.15 10.62
C LEU A 7 17.66 4.23 9.31
N TYR A 8 16.63 5.07 9.29
CA TYR A 8 16.02 5.54 8.04
C TYR A 8 16.95 6.51 7.32
N ALA A 9 16.72 6.77 6.02
CA ALA A 9 17.51 7.74 5.25
C ALA A 9 17.46 9.17 5.81
N CYS A 10 16.39 9.50 6.55
CA CYS A 10 16.25 10.77 7.26
C CYS A 10 17.04 10.88 8.57
N GLY A 11 17.78 9.83 8.98
CA GLY A 11 18.59 9.80 10.20
C GLY A 11 17.81 9.43 11.48
N HIS A 12 16.49 9.26 11.41
CA HIS A 12 15.70 8.76 12.53
C HIS A 12 15.92 7.26 12.75
N LYS A 13 15.83 6.82 14.00
CA LYS A 13 15.98 5.40 14.37
C LYS A 13 14.80 4.59 13.83
N GLN A 14 15.10 3.43 13.26
CA GLN A 14 14.08 2.42 13.06
C GLN A 14 13.66 1.91 14.43
N VAL A 15 12.50 2.36 14.89
CA VAL A 15 11.78 1.61 15.92
C VAL A 15 11.35 0.33 15.21
N ALA A 16 11.80 -0.82 15.73
CA ALA A 16 11.32 -2.11 15.25
C ALA A 16 9.82 -2.16 15.54
N ASP A 17 9.03 -1.68 14.60
CA ASP A 17 7.59 -1.69 14.72
C ASP A 17 7.17 -3.16 14.65
N SER A 18 6.35 -3.60 15.60
CA SER A 18 5.98 -5.01 15.79
C SER A 18 5.09 -5.59 14.66
N GLY A 19 4.98 -4.89 13.54
CA GLY A 19 4.15 -5.23 12.38
C GLY A 19 4.93 -5.73 11.16
N LEU A 20 4.47 -5.32 9.97
CA LEU A 20 4.91 -5.82 8.65
C LEU A 20 6.44 -5.79 8.46
N LEU A 21 7.12 -4.73 8.94
CA LEU A 21 8.59 -4.57 8.87
C LEU A 21 9.34 -5.67 9.64
N ALA A 22 8.80 -6.15 10.76
CA ALA A 22 9.41 -7.23 11.53
C ALA A 22 9.24 -8.61 10.88
N ARG A 23 8.23 -8.77 10.00
CA ARG A 23 7.92 -10.05 9.33
C ARG A 23 8.45 -10.14 7.91
N ARG A 24 8.64 -9.00 7.25
CA ARG A 24 9.14 -8.87 5.88
C ARG A 24 10.54 -8.25 5.92
N GLY A 25 11.55 -9.10 6.07
CA GLY A 25 12.97 -8.67 6.10
C GLY A 25 13.40 -7.90 4.86
N ASP A 26 12.71 -8.09 3.73
CA ASP A 26 12.82 -7.30 2.49
C ASP A 26 12.43 -5.83 2.66
N LEU A 27 11.59 -5.50 3.65
CA LEU A 27 11.20 -4.11 3.92
C LEU A 27 12.22 -3.35 4.77
N ILE A 28 13.18 -4.03 5.41
CA ILE A 28 14.24 -3.36 6.20
C ILE A 28 15.15 -2.54 5.26
N ASP A 29 15.52 -3.11 4.12
CA ASP A 29 16.34 -2.44 3.12
C ASP A 29 15.58 -1.23 2.52
N VAL A 30 14.30 -1.41 2.19
CA VAL A 30 13.42 -0.32 1.72
C VAL A 30 13.32 0.77 2.78
N ALA A 31 13.11 0.43 4.04
CA ALA A 31 13.02 1.39 5.14
C ALA A 31 14.34 2.13 5.36
N SER A 32 15.50 1.49 5.16
CA SER A 32 16.80 2.16 5.29
C SER A 32 17.09 3.14 4.15
N ALA A 33 16.57 2.85 2.96
CA ALA A 33 16.75 3.67 1.76
C ALA A 33 15.81 4.89 1.72
N ASN A 34 14.75 4.91 2.54
CA ASN A 34 13.70 5.92 2.48
C ASN A 34 13.55 6.72 3.80
N PRO A 35 12.93 7.92 3.76
CA PRO A 35 12.55 8.64 4.98
C PRO A 35 11.54 7.83 5.83
N CYS A 36 11.52 8.07 7.15
CA CYS A 36 10.52 7.44 8.01
C CYS A 36 9.11 7.96 7.70
N THR A 37 8.09 7.25 8.18
CA THR A 37 6.66 7.60 8.06
C THR A 37 6.36 9.03 8.50
N ASP A 38 6.90 9.49 9.63
CA ASP A 38 6.73 10.86 10.12
C ASP A 38 7.30 11.93 9.17
N CYS A 39 8.47 11.66 8.60
CA CYS A 39 9.07 12.56 7.61
C CYS A 39 8.24 12.57 6.32
N CYS A 40 7.76 11.40 5.88
CA CYS A 40 6.93 11.31 4.69
C CYS A 40 5.63 12.10 4.85
N ARG A 41 4.92 11.96 5.98
CA ARG A 41 3.69 12.72 6.26
C ARG A 41 3.90 14.23 6.18
N ARG A 42 4.96 14.74 6.81
CA ARG A 42 5.31 16.16 6.74
C ARG A 42 5.63 16.63 5.32
N ILE A 43 6.33 15.81 4.53
CA ILE A 43 6.58 16.10 3.12
C ILE A 43 5.26 16.17 2.34
N ALA A 44 4.33 15.25 2.59
CA ALA A 44 3.01 15.26 1.96
C ALA A 44 2.24 16.56 2.29
N GLU A 45 2.20 16.94 3.57
CA GLU A 45 1.57 18.17 4.04
C GLU A 45 2.18 19.42 3.41
N GLU A 46 3.51 19.52 3.38
CA GLU A 46 4.24 20.64 2.77
C GLU A 46 4.00 20.71 1.25
N ALA A 47 3.84 19.57 0.59
CA ALA A 47 3.52 19.47 -0.83
C ALA A 47 2.02 19.68 -1.14
N GLY A 48 1.16 19.73 -0.12
CA GLY A 48 -0.30 19.76 -0.31
C GLY A 48 -0.85 18.49 -0.97
N ALA A 49 -0.20 17.34 -0.76
CA ALA A 49 -0.61 16.04 -1.29
C ALA A 49 -1.46 15.29 -0.26
N PHE A 50 -2.60 14.75 -0.69
CA PHE A 50 -3.55 14.03 0.16
C PHE A 50 -3.76 12.61 -0.37
N PRO A 51 -2.75 11.74 -0.25
CA PRO A 51 -2.86 10.36 -0.70
C PRO A 51 -4.00 9.64 0.03
N ALA A 52 -4.75 8.83 -0.70
CA ALA A 52 -5.78 7.97 -0.16
C ALA A 52 -5.57 6.52 -0.61
N VAL A 53 -5.96 5.57 0.25
CA VAL A 53 -5.89 4.13 0.02
C VAL A 53 -7.30 3.59 -0.11
N PHE A 54 -7.60 2.91 -1.20
CA PHE A 54 -8.89 2.26 -1.46
C PHE A 54 -8.70 0.74 -1.42
N VAL A 55 -9.48 0.07 -0.57
CA VAL A 55 -9.36 -1.36 -0.29
C VAL A 55 -10.65 -2.06 -0.70
N ASN A 56 -10.57 -2.87 -1.76
CA ASN A 56 -11.74 -3.53 -2.34
C ASN A 56 -11.50 -5.01 -2.62
N VAL A 57 -12.59 -5.77 -2.74
CA VAL A 57 -12.56 -7.08 -3.35
C VAL A 57 -13.00 -6.93 -4.80
N GLN A 58 -12.20 -7.41 -5.73
CA GLN A 58 -12.52 -7.36 -7.15
C GLN A 58 -12.53 -8.75 -7.76
N ARG A 59 -13.48 -8.97 -8.67
CA ARG A 59 -13.52 -10.15 -9.51
C ARG A 59 -12.57 -9.95 -10.68
N ILE A 60 -11.50 -10.74 -10.73
CA ILE A 60 -10.49 -10.66 -11.78
C ILE A 60 -10.89 -11.54 -12.97
N SER A 61 -11.52 -12.69 -12.70
CA SER A 61 -12.03 -13.59 -13.72
C SER A 61 -13.21 -14.41 -13.17
N ASP A 62 -13.70 -15.36 -13.97
CA ASP A 62 -14.77 -16.24 -13.52
C ASP A 62 -14.38 -17.16 -12.35
N GLU A 63 -13.08 -17.39 -12.15
CA GLU A 63 -12.55 -18.32 -11.15
C GLU A 63 -11.68 -17.64 -10.09
N MET A 64 -11.35 -16.36 -10.28
CA MET A 64 -10.39 -15.62 -9.48
C MET A 64 -10.96 -14.31 -8.96
N SER A 65 -10.59 -13.97 -7.74
CA SER A 65 -10.81 -12.66 -7.13
C SER A 65 -9.53 -12.18 -6.46
N ALA A 66 -9.47 -10.89 -6.15
CA ALA A 66 -8.36 -10.32 -5.41
C ALA A 66 -8.85 -9.32 -4.37
N PHE A 67 -8.17 -9.26 -3.23
CA PHE A 67 -8.16 -8.03 -2.44
C PHE A 67 -7.21 -7.05 -3.14
N VAL A 68 -7.66 -5.83 -3.34
CA VAL A 68 -6.97 -4.82 -4.12
C VAL A 68 -6.81 -3.58 -3.28
N LEU A 69 -5.57 -3.07 -3.25
CA LEU A 69 -5.23 -1.79 -2.64
C LEU A 69 -4.82 -0.84 -3.75
N GLU A 70 -5.54 0.27 -3.89
CA GLU A 70 -5.23 1.34 -4.83
C GLU A 70 -4.87 2.61 -4.07
N LEU A 71 -3.77 3.26 -4.45
CA LEU A 71 -3.32 4.51 -3.87
C LEU A 71 -3.35 5.65 -4.88
N THR A 72 -4.01 6.73 -4.52
CA THR A 72 -4.09 7.98 -5.30
C THR A 72 -3.15 9.06 -4.75
N GLU A 73 -2.94 10.11 -5.55
CA GLU A 73 -2.27 11.36 -5.12
C GLU A 73 -0.91 11.15 -4.41
N VAL A 74 -0.17 10.14 -4.87
CA VAL A 74 1.11 9.76 -4.29
C VAL A 74 2.17 10.83 -4.57
N TYR A 75 2.96 11.12 -3.55
CA TYR A 75 4.05 12.11 -3.55
C TYR A 75 5.42 11.40 -3.50
N SER A 76 6.49 12.08 -3.91
CA SER A 76 7.85 11.61 -3.57
C SER A 76 8.09 11.97 -2.09
N PRO A 77 8.49 11.02 -1.21
CA PRO A 77 9.12 9.72 -1.47
C PRO A 77 8.19 8.49 -1.50
N LEU A 78 6.90 8.62 -1.19
CA LEU A 78 5.99 7.47 -1.13
C LEU A 78 5.92 6.70 -2.46
N ASP A 79 6.05 7.38 -3.61
CA ASP A 79 6.13 6.77 -4.93
C ASP A 79 7.24 5.69 -5.04
N GLU A 80 8.44 6.02 -4.54
CA GLU A 80 9.60 5.12 -4.57
C GLU A 80 9.43 3.93 -3.61
N ILE A 81 8.80 4.17 -2.46
CA ILE A 81 8.49 3.15 -1.47
C ILE A 81 7.49 2.14 -2.06
N LEU A 82 6.43 2.61 -2.72
CA LEU A 82 5.43 1.73 -3.34
C LEU A 82 6.06 0.86 -4.45
N ALA A 83 6.91 1.44 -5.29
CA ALA A 83 7.65 0.71 -6.33
C ALA A 83 8.49 -0.44 -5.76
N GLN A 84 9.11 -0.24 -4.60
CA GLN A 84 9.98 -1.23 -3.94
C GLN A 84 9.20 -2.29 -3.16
N THR A 85 7.92 -2.05 -2.85
CA THR A 85 7.10 -2.92 -1.97
C THR A 85 6.06 -3.77 -2.70
N GLY A 86 6.18 -3.82 -4.04
CA GLY A 86 5.39 -4.68 -4.91
C GLY A 86 4.09 -4.05 -5.40
N TYR A 87 3.96 -2.73 -5.29
CA TYR A 87 2.92 -2.00 -6.02
C TYR A 87 3.38 -1.75 -7.46
N ALA A 88 2.42 -1.65 -8.37
CA ALA A 88 2.65 -1.27 -9.76
C ALA A 88 1.68 -0.17 -10.17
N ARG A 89 2.07 0.65 -11.15
CA ARG A 89 1.17 1.65 -11.74
C ARG A 89 0.10 0.95 -12.60
N SER A 90 -1.16 1.30 -12.38
CA SER A 90 -2.31 0.79 -13.12
C SER A 90 -3.35 1.91 -13.29
N ALA A 91 -4.26 1.77 -14.26
CA ALA A 91 -5.44 2.62 -14.29
C ALA A 91 -6.30 2.35 -13.04
N ARG A 92 -7.03 3.35 -12.53
CA ARG A 92 -7.92 3.13 -11.39
C ARG A 92 -9.04 2.13 -11.71
N SER A 93 -9.51 1.44 -10.69
CA SER A 93 -10.73 0.66 -10.78
C SER A 93 -11.97 1.55 -10.79
N LEU A 94 -13.03 1.10 -11.44
CA LEU A 94 -14.34 1.76 -11.41
C LEU A 94 -15.30 1.10 -10.41
N ASP A 95 -15.26 -0.23 -10.32
CA ASP A 95 -16.10 -1.01 -9.41
C ASP A 95 -15.50 -2.42 -9.18
N GLU A 96 -16.22 -3.31 -8.51
CA GLU A 96 -15.78 -4.68 -8.21
C GLU A 96 -15.64 -5.59 -9.44
N LEU A 97 -16.27 -5.24 -10.56
CA LEU A 97 -16.32 -6.02 -11.80
C LEU A 97 -15.48 -5.40 -12.92
N THR A 98 -15.00 -4.19 -12.72
CA THR A 98 -14.26 -3.39 -13.68
C THR A 98 -12.91 -2.97 -13.09
N PRO A 99 -11.97 -3.93 -12.94
CA PRO A 99 -10.66 -3.68 -12.37
C PRO A 99 -9.82 -2.75 -13.26
N GLY A 100 -8.88 -2.05 -12.61
CA GLY A 100 -7.89 -1.23 -13.28
C GLY A 100 -7.12 -1.96 -14.38
N GLY A 101 -6.97 -1.30 -15.53
CA GLY A 101 -6.23 -1.81 -16.70
C GLY A 101 -4.79 -1.31 -16.80
N VAL A 102 -4.21 -1.48 -18.00
CA VAL A 102 -2.92 -0.88 -18.37
C VAL A 102 -3.09 0.63 -18.49
N VAL A 103 -2.12 1.39 -17.98
CA VAL A 103 -2.13 2.86 -18.02
C VAL A 103 -1.81 3.34 -19.43
N ASP A 104 -2.79 3.95 -20.10
CA ASP A 104 -2.55 4.69 -21.36
C ASP A 104 -2.12 6.15 -21.10
N GLU A 105 -2.56 6.75 -19.98
CA GLU A 105 -2.21 8.11 -19.57
C GLU A 105 -1.94 8.22 -18.07
N TYR A 106 -0.85 8.90 -17.68
CA TYR A 106 -0.41 9.01 -16.29
C TYR A 106 -1.37 9.76 -15.36
N ALA A 107 -2.23 10.63 -15.91
CA ALA A 107 -3.05 11.57 -15.16
C ALA A 107 -4.05 10.89 -14.20
N ASP A 108 -4.54 9.70 -14.55
CA ASP A 108 -5.50 8.92 -13.74
C ASP A 108 -4.90 7.59 -13.23
N SER A 109 -3.56 7.51 -13.16
CA SER A 109 -2.87 6.30 -12.70
C SER A 109 -2.83 6.20 -11.17
N VAL A 110 -3.08 5.00 -10.66
CA VAL A 110 -2.95 4.65 -9.25
C VAL A 110 -1.80 3.70 -9.04
N TRP A 111 -1.28 3.65 -7.81
CA TRP A 111 -0.43 2.53 -7.39
C TRP A 111 -1.32 1.40 -6.90
N ARG A 112 -1.19 0.23 -7.51
CA ARG A 112 -2.06 -0.92 -7.31
C ARG A 112 -1.25 -2.11 -6.82
N LYS A 113 -1.79 -2.82 -5.84
CA LYS A 113 -1.30 -4.12 -5.39
C LYS A 113 -2.47 -5.07 -5.16
N GLU A 114 -2.29 -6.31 -5.55
CA GLU A 114 -3.36 -7.31 -5.59
C GLU A 114 -2.97 -8.56 -4.82
N PHE A 115 -3.91 -9.09 -4.04
CA PHE A 115 -3.78 -10.32 -3.27
C PHE A 115 -4.80 -11.33 -3.79
N TRP A 116 -4.36 -12.19 -4.71
CA TRP A 116 -5.22 -13.06 -5.50
C TRP A 116 -5.62 -14.32 -4.73
N PHE A 117 -6.84 -14.78 -4.97
CA PHE A 117 -7.36 -16.07 -4.49
C PHE A 117 -8.37 -16.67 -5.47
N SER A 118 -8.49 -18.00 -5.47
CA SER A 118 -9.50 -18.69 -6.27
C SER A 118 -10.85 -18.64 -5.55
N LEU A 119 -11.96 -18.61 -6.29
CA LEU A 119 -13.31 -18.76 -5.73
C LEU A 119 -13.53 -20.15 -5.08
N SER A 120 -12.67 -21.12 -5.39
CA SER A 120 -12.67 -22.45 -4.79
C SER A 120 -11.66 -22.61 -3.64
N THR A 121 -10.95 -21.55 -3.28
CA THR A 121 -9.95 -21.56 -2.21
C THR A 121 -10.60 -21.82 -0.85
N ASP A 122 -9.88 -22.52 0.04
CA ASP A 122 -10.29 -22.72 1.42
C ASP A 122 -10.57 -21.36 2.10
N PRO A 123 -11.74 -21.17 2.74
CA PRO A 123 -12.05 -19.94 3.47
C PRO A 123 -10.98 -19.51 4.48
N LEU A 124 -10.24 -20.45 5.09
CA LEU A 124 -9.15 -20.13 6.01
C LEU A 124 -8.00 -19.40 5.31
N HIS A 125 -7.74 -19.70 4.03
CA HIS A 125 -6.75 -18.98 3.25
C HIS A 125 -7.22 -17.55 2.94
N VAL A 126 -8.52 -17.36 2.66
CA VAL A 126 -9.08 -16.02 2.47
C VAL A 126 -8.95 -15.19 3.74
N LEU A 127 -9.21 -15.78 4.92
CA LEU A 127 -8.99 -15.10 6.20
C LEU A 127 -7.52 -14.72 6.42
N ALA A 128 -6.58 -15.61 6.07
CA ALA A 128 -5.15 -15.30 6.17
C ALA A 128 -4.75 -14.15 5.24
N LEU A 129 -5.30 -14.09 4.02
CA LEU A 129 -5.10 -12.95 3.10
C LEU A 129 -5.69 -11.66 3.67
N MET A 130 -6.86 -11.70 4.31
CA MET A 130 -7.44 -10.53 4.97
C MET A 130 -6.54 -9.98 6.09
N GLU A 131 -5.89 -10.85 6.87
CA GLU A 131 -4.92 -10.40 7.88
C GLU A 131 -3.71 -9.73 7.23
N LEU A 132 -3.19 -10.27 6.11
CA LEU A 132 -2.12 -9.60 5.36
C LEU A 132 -2.53 -8.23 4.82
N VAL A 133 -3.76 -8.10 4.30
CA VAL A 133 -4.30 -6.82 3.83
C VAL A 133 -4.44 -5.82 4.98
N LYS A 134 -4.85 -6.25 6.17
CA LYS A 134 -4.88 -5.39 7.37
C LYS A 134 -3.48 -4.91 7.77
N GLU A 135 -2.50 -5.80 7.74
CA GLU A 135 -1.11 -5.45 8.06
C GLU A 135 -0.55 -4.46 7.02
N GLU A 136 -0.80 -4.67 5.73
CA GLU A 136 -0.36 -3.79 4.64
C GLU A 136 -1.02 -2.41 4.74
N THR A 137 -2.34 -2.35 4.96
CA THR A 137 -3.09 -1.08 5.12
C THR A 137 -2.67 -0.33 6.39
N GLY A 138 -2.44 -1.05 7.50
CA GLY A 138 -1.87 -0.48 8.71
C GLY A 138 -0.50 0.15 8.48
N TRP A 139 0.40 -0.54 7.78
CA TRP A 139 1.69 0.01 7.39
C TRP A 139 1.55 1.25 6.49
N LEU A 140 0.70 1.21 5.46
CA LEU A 140 0.45 2.35 4.57
C LEU A 140 -0.10 3.57 5.31
N SER A 141 -1.00 3.37 6.28
CA SER A 141 -1.59 4.46 7.08
C SER A 141 -0.55 5.32 7.79
N GLY A 142 0.64 4.77 8.08
CA GLY A 142 1.74 5.52 8.65
C GLY A 142 2.28 6.63 7.73
N TYR A 143 2.11 6.48 6.41
CA TYR A 143 2.56 7.45 5.40
C TYR A 143 1.50 8.47 5.01
N LEU A 144 0.25 8.29 5.46
CA LEU A 144 -0.86 9.18 5.11
C LEU A 144 -0.94 10.35 6.11
N PRO A 145 -1.07 11.60 5.62
CA PRO A 145 -1.22 12.75 6.51
C PRO A 145 -2.60 12.76 7.21
N ASP A 146 -3.65 12.25 6.55
CA ASP A 146 -5.00 12.15 7.11
C ASP A 146 -5.29 10.72 7.62
N ALA A 147 -5.77 10.63 8.86
CA ALA A 147 -6.17 9.37 9.49
C ALA A 147 -7.44 8.76 8.86
N GLY A 148 -8.23 9.56 8.14
CA GLY A 148 -9.43 9.12 7.42
C GLY A 148 -9.20 8.67 5.97
N ALA A 149 -7.96 8.70 5.48
CA ALA A 149 -7.64 8.47 4.07
C ALA A 149 -7.59 6.99 3.64
N VAL A 150 -8.11 6.08 4.47
CA VAL A 150 -8.25 4.65 4.11
C VAL A 150 -9.73 4.33 3.97
N HIS A 151 -10.10 3.94 2.75
CA HIS A 151 -11.47 3.69 2.33
C HIS A 151 -11.64 2.20 2.06
N TYR A 152 -12.73 1.62 2.56
CA TYR A 152 -13.08 0.22 2.35
C TYR A 152 -14.39 0.13 1.59
N LEU A 153 -14.46 -0.75 0.59
CA LEU A 153 -15.65 -0.91 -0.25
C LEU A 153 -16.06 0.40 -0.95
N ASP A 154 -15.06 1.10 -1.46
CA ASP A 154 -15.17 2.43 -2.07
C ASP A 154 -14.10 2.59 -3.16
N PHE A 155 -14.33 3.42 -4.17
CA PHE A 155 -13.47 3.51 -5.36
C PHE A 155 -13.01 4.95 -5.63
N PRO A 156 -11.81 5.13 -6.21
CA PRO A 156 -11.27 6.47 -6.44
C PRO A 156 -12.14 7.30 -7.40
N GLY A 157 -12.78 8.35 -6.89
CA GLY A 157 -13.53 9.32 -7.69
C GLY A 157 -14.98 8.96 -8.01
N LEU A 158 -15.57 8.03 -7.26
CA LEU A 158 -17.03 7.86 -7.14
C LEU A 158 -17.62 8.70 -5.99
#